data_AF-A0AA39ZIE5-F1
#
_entry.id   AF-A0AA39ZIE5-F1
#
_cell.length_a   1.000
_cell.length_b   1.000
_cell.length_c   1.000
_cell.angle_alpha   90.00
_cell.angle_beta   90.00
_cell.angle_gamma   90.00
#
_symmetry.space_group_name_H-M   'P 1'
#
loop_
_entity.id
_entity.type
_entity.pdbx_description
1 polymer ?
#
loop_
_entity_poly.entity_id
_entity_poly.type
_entity_poly.pdbx_seq_one_letter_code
_entity_poly.pdbx_strand_id
1 'polypeptide(L)'
;MTSPNSEDIPHQSTSTTTAADKPEITLYWLNDSRAQRIVWLLEELDLTYTIRVFRRTPSGLAPRELENVHPLGKSPVLTISFPSEPHRDTIVLAESGFIVQYLCDHFPPKNNGRRALVPEKWTKGREGEMGGETEGWMRYQYLLHYAEGSFALTLVIGVILAIFGSNKIPFFIRPITGFVANKVYKAFVVPTAEKHLAFLDGMLAASSPVGDEGERYLCGSFLTAVDILLSFNLATARDGVGKVMVPAGNGQPGNISLWDKYPRVAEYLERLQQEPGYLRAEESIRAAEETKDKKE
;
A
#
# COMPACT_ATOMS: atom_id res chain seq x y z
N MET A 1 -27.39 38.03 0.47
CA MET A 1 -27.61 36.59 0.77
C MET A 1 -26.91 35.80 -0.32
N THR A 2 -25.71 35.28 -0.07
CA THR A 2 -25.05 34.18 -0.83
C THR A 2 -23.79 33.74 -0.08
N SER A 3 -23.66 32.44 0.15
CA SER A 3 -22.59 31.73 0.89
C SER A 3 -21.21 31.81 0.22
N PRO A 4 -20.09 31.58 0.96
CA PRO A 4 -18.80 31.30 0.35
C PRO A 4 -18.55 29.78 0.19
N ASN A 5 -18.14 29.41 -1.03
CA ASN A 5 -17.76 28.09 -1.47
C ASN A 5 -16.39 27.65 -0.91
N SER A 6 -16.24 26.33 -0.75
CA SER A 6 -15.01 25.60 -0.48
C SER A 6 -14.06 25.60 -1.68
N GLU A 7 -12.79 25.95 -1.49
CA GLU A 7 -11.75 25.80 -2.50
C GLU A 7 -10.85 24.58 -2.21
N ASP A 8 -10.73 23.73 -3.24
CA ASP A 8 -9.81 22.58 -3.38
C ASP A 8 -8.48 23.07 -3.99
N ILE A 9 -7.33 22.53 -3.53
CA ILE A 9 -5.99 22.94 -3.99
C ILE A 9 -5.43 21.91 -5.00
N PRO A 10 -5.13 22.30 -6.26
CA PRO A 10 -4.49 21.42 -7.24
C PRO A 10 -2.95 21.46 -7.19
N HIS A 11 -2.30 20.29 -7.31
CA HIS A 11 -0.85 20.16 -7.55
C HIS A 11 -0.59 19.93 -9.05
N GLN A 12 0.22 20.77 -9.71
CA GLN A 12 0.53 20.66 -11.15
C GLN A 12 2.02 20.45 -11.43
N SER A 13 2.31 19.50 -12.33
CA SER A 13 3.46 19.47 -13.23
C SER A 13 3.01 19.87 -14.65
N THR A 14 3.80 20.70 -15.31
CA THR A 14 3.45 21.44 -16.54
C THR A 14 3.41 20.57 -17.80
N SER A 15 2.25 20.46 -18.44
CA SER A 15 2.10 20.27 -19.89
C SER A 15 0.78 20.85 -20.39
N THR A 16 0.85 21.67 -21.44
CA THR A 16 -0.24 22.41 -22.08
C THR A 16 -1.19 21.46 -22.84
N THR A 17 -2.09 20.83 -22.10
CA THR A 17 -3.43 20.46 -22.55
C THR A 17 -4.36 21.25 -21.64
N THR A 18 -5.30 22.00 -22.20
CA THR A 18 -6.24 22.85 -21.46
C THR A 18 -6.79 22.07 -20.26
N ALA A 19 -6.66 22.62 -19.05
CA ALA A 19 -6.96 21.92 -17.79
C ALA A 19 -8.39 21.35 -17.70
N ALA A 20 -9.30 21.81 -18.56
CA ALA A 20 -10.69 21.37 -18.64
C ALA A 20 -10.86 19.92 -19.15
N ASP A 21 -9.98 19.40 -20.02
CA ASP A 21 -10.21 18.11 -20.68
C ASP A 21 -9.63 16.89 -19.93
N LYS A 22 -8.99 17.09 -18.77
CA LYS A 22 -8.38 16.00 -18.01
C LYS A 22 -9.36 15.43 -16.98
N PRO A 23 -9.37 14.10 -16.76
CA PRO A 23 -10.14 13.52 -15.67
C PRO A 23 -9.64 14.05 -14.32
N GLU A 24 -10.56 14.31 -13.41
CA GLU A 24 -10.25 14.75 -12.04
C GLU A 24 -10.16 13.51 -11.14
N ILE A 25 -9.01 13.34 -10.48
CA ILE A 25 -8.73 12.20 -9.60
C ILE A 25 -8.81 12.65 -8.15
N THR A 26 -9.66 12.01 -7.36
CA THR A 26 -9.75 12.23 -5.91
C THR A 26 -9.46 10.95 -5.15
N LEU A 27 -8.47 10.99 -4.26
CA LEU A 27 -8.19 9.92 -3.30
C LEU A 27 -8.82 10.25 -1.94
N TYR A 28 -9.63 9.33 -1.42
CA TYR A 28 -10.23 9.43 -0.10
C TYR A 28 -9.28 8.76 0.91
N TRP A 29 -8.44 9.58 1.53
CA TRP A 29 -7.38 9.13 2.41
C TRP A 29 -7.87 9.04 3.86
N LEU A 30 -7.58 7.93 4.53
CA LEU A 30 -7.89 7.72 5.95
C LEU A 30 -6.57 7.59 6.72
N ASN A 31 -6.45 8.22 7.88
CA ASN A 31 -5.25 8.06 8.71
C ASN A 31 -5.03 6.60 9.15
N ASP A 32 -3.76 6.22 9.32
CA ASP A 32 -3.33 4.86 9.64
C ASP A 32 -3.99 3.83 8.71
N SER A 33 -3.93 4.09 7.41
CA SER A 33 -4.56 3.24 6.41
C SER A 33 -3.66 2.97 5.22
N ARG A 34 -4.08 1.96 4.49
CA ARG A 34 -3.50 1.48 3.24
C ARG A 34 -3.64 2.48 2.08
N ALA A 35 -4.14 3.70 2.29
CA ALA A 35 -4.22 4.72 1.26
C ALA A 35 -2.88 5.37 0.95
N GLN A 36 -1.91 5.34 1.87
CA GLN A 36 -0.57 5.89 1.66
C GLN A 36 0.08 5.34 0.37
N ARG A 37 0.01 4.03 0.15
CA ARG A 37 0.55 3.40 -1.07
C ARG A 37 -0.12 3.86 -2.37
N ILE A 38 -1.38 4.34 -2.31
CA ILE A 38 -2.07 4.87 -3.49
C ILE A 38 -1.64 6.31 -3.76
N VAL A 39 -1.39 7.12 -2.73
CA VAL A 39 -0.73 8.43 -2.90
C VAL A 39 0.62 8.22 -3.58
N TRP A 40 1.43 7.28 -3.09
CA TRP A 40 2.72 6.97 -3.70
C TRP A 40 2.58 6.51 -5.16
N LEU A 41 1.63 5.63 -5.47
CA LEU A 41 1.38 5.25 -6.86
C LEU A 41 1.05 6.46 -7.75
N LEU A 42 0.18 7.37 -7.27
CA LEU A 42 -0.18 8.58 -8.02
C LEU A 42 1.05 9.48 -8.28
N GLU A 43 1.94 9.61 -7.30
CA GLU A 43 3.22 10.33 -7.42
C GLU A 43 4.18 9.70 -8.44
N GLU A 44 4.24 8.36 -8.51
CA GLU A 44 5.08 7.67 -9.50
C GLU A 44 4.50 7.81 -10.92
N LEU A 45 3.17 7.74 -11.04
CA LEU A 45 2.44 7.90 -12.30
C LEU A 45 2.37 9.36 -12.80
N ASP A 46 2.89 10.32 -12.03
CA ASP A 46 2.85 11.75 -12.35
C ASP A 46 1.43 12.30 -12.55
N LEU A 47 0.48 11.77 -11.77
CA LEU A 47 -0.91 12.17 -11.86
C LEU A 47 -1.18 13.38 -10.99
N THR A 48 -2.00 14.31 -11.49
CA THR A 48 -2.61 15.35 -10.66
C THR A 48 -3.82 14.75 -9.94
N TYR A 49 -3.88 14.92 -8.62
CA TYR A 49 -4.96 14.39 -7.78
C TYR A 49 -5.24 15.30 -6.59
N THR A 50 -6.41 15.10 -5.98
CA THR A 50 -6.83 15.73 -4.73
C THR A 50 -6.91 14.68 -3.62
N ILE A 51 -6.42 15.01 -2.43
CA ILE A 51 -6.59 14.18 -1.23
C ILE A 51 -7.76 14.70 -0.40
N ARG A 52 -8.79 13.88 -0.22
CA ARG A 52 -9.87 14.12 0.75
C ARG A 52 -9.58 13.34 2.03
N VAL A 53 -9.23 14.06 3.10
CA VAL A 53 -8.80 13.47 4.38
C VAL A 53 -10.00 13.07 5.24
N PHE A 54 -10.00 11.82 5.70
CA PHE A 54 -10.90 11.24 6.69
C PHE A 54 -10.10 10.84 7.93
N ARG A 55 -10.74 10.93 9.09
CA ARG A 55 -10.13 10.56 10.38
C ARG A 55 -10.88 9.39 10.99
N ARG A 56 -10.13 8.43 11.54
CA ARG A 56 -10.69 7.35 12.34
C ARG A 56 -11.37 7.93 13.57
N THR A 57 -12.48 7.32 13.96
CA THR A 57 -13.16 7.60 15.21
C THR A 57 -12.27 7.21 16.41
N PRO A 58 -12.57 7.64 17.65
CA PRO A 58 -11.85 7.19 18.85
C PRO A 58 -11.82 5.66 19.03
N SER A 59 -12.80 4.95 18.44
CA SER A 59 -12.84 3.49 18.41
C SER A 59 -11.81 2.85 17.45
N GLY A 60 -11.11 3.65 16.64
CA GLY A 60 -10.18 3.21 15.59
C GLY A 60 -10.87 2.79 14.28
N LEU A 61 -12.19 2.87 14.19
CA LEU A 61 -12.95 2.56 12.98
C LEU A 61 -12.98 3.74 12.01
N ALA A 62 -13.14 3.44 10.73
CA ALA A 62 -13.42 4.45 9.72
C ALA A 62 -14.72 5.20 10.05
N PRO A 63 -14.81 6.51 9.74
CA PRO A 63 -16.02 7.29 9.94
C PRO A 63 -17.11 6.82 8.96
N ARG A 64 -18.39 6.89 9.35
CA ARG A 64 -19.52 6.41 8.54
C ARG A 64 -19.67 7.19 7.23
N GLU A 65 -19.21 8.43 7.22
CA GLU A 65 -19.20 9.33 6.07
C GLU A 65 -18.42 8.74 4.88
N LEU A 66 -17.48 7.81 5.12
CA LEU A 66 -16.78 7.10 4.05
C LEU A 66 -17.70 6.15 3.27
N GLU A 67 -18.82 5.71 3.85
CA GLU A 67 -19.85 4.91 3.17
C GLU A 67 -20.55 5.70 2.05
N ASN A 68 -20.55 7.04 2.13
CA ASN A 68 -21.07 7.91 1.07
C ASN A 68 -20.22 7.88 -0.21
N VAL A 69 -18.96 7.44 -0.09
CA VAL A 69 -18.04 7.32 -1.24
C VAL A 69 -18.13 5.90 -1.82
N HIS A 70 -18.09 4.88 -0.96
CA HIS A 70 -18.25 3.49 -1.35
C HIS A 70 -18.97 2.70 -0.25
N PRO A 71 -19.97 1.86 -0.56
CA PRO A 71 -20.85 1.22 0.44
C PRO A 71 -20.16 0.40 1.54
N LEU A 72 -18.93 -0.09 1.30
CA LEU A 72 -18.16 -0.84 2.30
C LEU A 72 -17.49 0.04 3.37
N GLY A 73 -17.41 1.36 3.17
CA GLY A 73 -16.78 2.30 4.12
C GLY A 73 -15.33 1.94 4.46
N LYS A 74 -14.59 1.38 3.48
CA LYS A 74 -13.18 0.98 3.63
C LYS A 74 -12.26 1.92 2.88
N SER A 75 -10.99 1.96 3.28
CA SER A 75 -9.93 2.69 2.60
C SER A 75 -8.88 1.70 2.05
N PRO A 76 -8.27 1.99 0.89
CA PRO A 76 -8.46 3.19 0.05
C PRO A 76 -9.68 3.11 -0.88
N VAL A 77 -10.16 4.29 -1.27
CA VAL A 77 -11.12 4.51 -2.37
C VAL A 77 -10.63 5.70 -3.18
N LEU A 78 -10.72 5.60 -4.50
CA LEU A 78 -10.36 6.65 -5.44
C LEU A 78 -11.52 6.88 -6.41
N THR A 79 -11.81 8.14 -6.73
CA THR A 79 -12.79 8.48 -7.76
C THR A 79 -12.15 9.20 -8.93
N ILE A 80 -12.69 8.96 -10.12
CA ILE A 80 -12.31 9.66 -11.35
C ILE A 80 -13.58 10.25 -11.98
N SER A 81 -13.67 11.58 -12.00
CA SER A 81 -14.78 12.31 -12.64
C SER A 81 -14.31 12.96 -13.95
N PHE A 82 -15.26 13.35 -14.79
CA PHE A 82 -14.99 13.91 -16.12
C PHE A 82 -15.72 15.25 -16.26
N PRO A 83 -15.15 16.36 -15.75
CA PRO A 83 -15.82 17.67 -15.73
C PRO A 83 -16.27 18.17 -17.12
N SER A 84 -15.53 17.80 -18.17
CA SER A 84 -15.88 18.14 -19.57
C SER A 84 -16.92 17.22 -20.21
N GLU A 85 -17.33 16.14 -19.53
CA GLU A 85 -18.34 15.18 -19.98
C GLU A 85 -19.45 15.03 -18.93
N PRO A 86 -20.38 16.00 -18.80
CA PRO A 86 -21.34 16.04 -17.69
C PRO A 86 -22.34 14.87 -17.64
N HIS A 87 -22.45 14.09 -18.72
CA HIS A 87 -23.28 12.89 -18.80
C HIS A 87 -22.52 11.60 -18.46
N ARG A 88 -21.22 11.68 -18.22
CA ARG A 88 -20.38 10.53 -17.91
C ARG A 88 -20.36 10.31 -16.41
N ASP A 89 -20.66 9.08 -16.01
CA ASP A 89 -20.63 8.70 -14.60
C ASP A 89 -19.22 8.80 -14.01
N THR A 90 -19.16 9.20 -12.74
CA THR A 90 -17.92 9.14 -11.96
C THR A 90 -17.56 7.68 -11.72
N ILE A 91 -16.30 7.34 -11.99
CA ILE A 91 -15.75 6.02 -11.71
C ILE A 91 -15.36 5.97 -10.24
N VAL A 92 -15.82 4.96 -9.51
CA VAL A 92 -15.42 4.69 -8.13
C VAL A 92 -14.59 3.42 -8.08
N LEU A 93 -13.34 3.53 -7.65
CA LEU A 93 -12.40 2.42 -7.53
C LEU A 93 -12.14 2.13 -6.05
N ALA A 94 -12.56 0.95 -5.61
CA ALA A 94 -12.23 0.38 -4.29
C ALA A 94 -11.43 -0.91 -4.49
N GLU A 95 -10.72 -1.37 -3.45
CA GLU A 95 -9.68 -2.43 -3.49
C GLU A 95 -8.35 -1.95 -4.07
N SER A 96 -7.28 -2.02 -3.27
CA SER A 96 -5.98 -1.45 -3.66
C SER A 96 -5.35 -2.15 -4.85
N GLY A 97 -5.46 -3.47 -4.96
CA GLY A 97 -4.97 -4.20 -6.13
C GLY A 97 -5.69 -3.77 -7.42
N PHE A 98 -7.01 -3.55 -7.34
CA PHE A 98 -7.80 -3.09 -8.49
C PHE A 98 -7.48 -1.63 -8.84
N ILE A 99 -7.36 -0.74 -7.86
CA ILE A 99 -6.93 0.65 -8.08
C ILE A 99 -5.55 0.67 -8.76
N VAL A 100 -4.59 -0.11 -8.26
CA VAL A 100 -3.24 -0.22 -8.84
C VAL A 100 -3.32 -0.66 -10.30
N GLN A 101 -4.03 -1.75 -10.58
CA GLN A 101 -4.16 -2.29 -11.93
C GLN A 101 -4.80 -1.26 -12.87
N TYR A 102 -5.94 -0.70 -12.47
CA TYR A 102 -6.67 0.29 -13.27
C TYR A 102 -5.79 1.50 -13.59
N LEU A 103 -5.08 2.05 -12.60
CA LEU A 103 -4.23 3.22 -12.83
C LEU A 103 -3.04 2.89 -13.74
N CYS A 104 -2.38 1.74 -13.56
CA CYS A 104 -1.29 1.33 -14.44
C CYS A 104 -1.73 1.06 -15.88
N ASP A 105 -2.93 0.50 -16.09
CA ASP A 105 -3.47 0.19 -17.41
C ASP A 105 -3.93 1.46 -18.17
N HIS A 106 -4.50 2.44 -17.46
CA HIS A 106 -5.09 3.64 -18.07
C HIS A 106 -4.20 4.88 -18.04
N PHE A 107 -3.22 4.92 -17.13
CA PHE A 107 -2.27 6.02 -16.98
C PHE A 107 -0.83 5.48 -16.92
N PRO A 108 -0.36 4.75 -17.93
CA PRO A 108 1.01 4.28 -17.94
C PRO A 108 1.98 5.48 -17.86
N PRO A 109 3.10 5.38 -17.13
CA PRO A 109 4.08 6.44 -17.05
C PRO A 109 4.43 6.92 -18.47
N LYS A 110 4.14 8.19 -18.76
CA LYS A 110 4.56 8.78 -20.04
C LYS A 110 6.08 8.82 -20.04
N ASN A 111 6.71 8.27 -21.08
CA ASN A 111 8.16 8.21 -21.29
C ASN A 111 8.85 9.57 -21.08
N ASN A 112 9.15 9.89 -19.82
CA ASN A 112 9.91 11.04 -19.34
C ASN A 112 11.09 10.58 -18.46
N GLY A 113 11.61 9.37 -18.73
CA GLY A 113 12.66 8.74 -17.91
C GLY A 113 12.16 7.99 -16.66
N ARG A 114 10.86 8.09 -16.31
CA ARG A 114 10.23 7.20 -15.32
C ARG A 114 9.94 5.84 -15.96
N ARG A 115 10.44 4.76 -15.34
CA ARG A 115 10.28 3.38 -15.81
C ARG A 115 8.81 2.97 -15.70
N ALA A 116 8.36 2.07 -16.59
CA ALA A 116 7.07 1.41 -16.44
C ALA A 116 7.02 0.73 -15.06
N LEU A 117 5.93 0.91 -14.31
CA LEU A 117 5.71 0.24 -13.01
C LEU A 117 5.21 -1.20 -13.15
N VAL A 118 5.20 -1.71 -14.38
CA VAL A 118 4.66 -3.01 -14.76
C VAL A 118 5.68 -3.72 -15.65
N PRO A 119 6.09 -4.96 -15.32
CA PRO A 119 7.00 -5.72 -16.15
C PRO A 119 6.44 -6.03 -17.54
N GLU A 120 7.34 -6.25 -18.50
CA GLU A 120 6.95 -6.74 -19.83
C GLU A 120 6.22 -8.08 -19.69
N LYS A 121 4.99 -8.15 -20.24
CA LYS A 121 4.17 -9.35 -20.13
C LYS A 121 4.78 -10.55 -20.84
N TRP A 122 5.19 -10.38 -22.08
CA TRP A 122 5.56 -11.48 -22.97
C TRP A 122 7.07 -11.54 -23.18
N THR A 123 7.61 -12.76 -23.21
CA THR A 123 8.93 -12.98 -23.80
C THR A 123 8.84 -12.73 -25.30
N LYS A 124 9.78 -11.96 -25.86
CA LYS A 124 9.80 -11.60 -27.27
C LYS A 124 9.67 -12.82 -28.18
N GLY A 125 8.65 -12.83 -29.05
CA GLY A 125 8.37 -13.91 -30.00
C GLY A 125 7.54 -15.06 -29.44
N ARG A 126 7.02 -14.94 -28.21
CA ARG A 126 6.13 -15.92 -27.56
C ARG A 126 4.80 -15.29 -27.14
N GLU A 127 4.39 -14.22 -27.81
CA GLU A 127 3.19 -13.48 -27.48
C GLU A 127 1.94 -14.36 -27.66
N GLY A 128 1.13 -14.48 -26.61
CA GLY A 128 -0.11 -15.27 -26.64
C GLY A 128 0.07 -16.78 -26.46
N GLU A 129 1.32 -17.26 -26.33
CA GLU A 129 1.59 -18.65 -25.98
C GLU A 129 1.39 -18.90 -24.48
N MET A 130 0.80 -20.05 -24.12
CA MET A 130 0.74 -20.47 -22.72
C MET A 130 2.16 -20.68 -22.17
N GLY A 131 2.52 -19.94 -21.10
CA GLY A 131 3.88 -19.96 -20.56
C GLY A 131 4.89 -19.17 -21.41
N GLY A 132 4.40 -18.28 -22.28
CA GLY A 132 5.20 -17.28 -22.99
C GLY A 132 5.50 -16.03 -22.14
N GLU A 133 4.87 -15.90 -20.98
CA GLU A 133 5.02 -14.76 -20.08
C GLU A 133 6.44 -14.65 -19.50
N THR A 134 6.89 -13.43 -19.21
CA THR A 134 8.16 -13.23 -18.50
C THR A 134 8.02 -13.63 -17.03
N GLU A 135 9.14 -14.02 -16.40
CA GLU A 135 9.15 -14.31 -14.97
C GLU A 135 8.75 -13.09 -14.12
N GLY A 136 9.21 -11.90 -14.50
CA GLY A 136 8.86 -10.65 -13.83
C GLY A 136 7.35 -10.37 -13.84
N TRP A 137 6.70 -10.57 -14.99
CA TRP A 137 5.25 -10.45 -15.11
C TRP A 137 4.50 -11.48 -14.27
N MET A 138 4.93 -12.74 -14.29
CA MET A 138 4.29 -13.80 -13.48
C MET A 138 4.42 -13.50 -11.97
N ARG A 139 5.58 -13.03 -11.52
CA ARG A 139 5.77 -12.57 -10.14
C ARG A 139 4.90 -11.37 -9.82
N TYR A 140 4.82 -10.39 -10.72
CA TYR A 140 3.96 -9.20 -10.55
C TYR A 140 2.50 -9.59 -10.37
N GLN A 141 1.95 -10.41 -11.25
CA GLN A 141 0.56 -10.87 -11.17
C GLN A 141 0.29 -11.65 -9.88
N TYR A 142 1.20 -12.55 -9.48
CA TYR A 142 1.07 -13.26 -8.22
C TYR A 142 1.07 -12.31 -7.01
N LEU A 143 2.02 -11.38 -6.97
CA LEU A 143 2.21 -10.47 -5.83
C LEU A 143 1.06 -9.48 -5.68
N LEU A 144 0.46 -9.04 -6.79
CA LEU A 144 -0.72 -8.18 -6.81
C LEU A 144 -1.88 -8.80 -6.01
N HIS A 145 -2.12 -10.10 -6.15
CA HIS A 145 -3.14 -10.83 -5.40
C HIS A 145 -2.67 -11.24 -4.00
N TYR A 146 -1.41 -11.68 -3.88
CA TYR A 146 -0.81 -12.12 -2.61
C TYR A 146 -0.83 -11.04 -1.53
N ALA A 147 -0.60 -9.77 -1.90
CA ALA A 147 -0.55 -8.66 -0.96
C ALA A 147 -1.83 -8.54 -0.12
N GLU A 148 -3.00 -8.64 -0.76
CA GLU A 148 -4.31 -8.57 -0.09
C GLU A 148 -4.81 -9.95 0.38
N GLY A 149 -4.74 -10.96 -0.50
CA GLY A 149 -5.37 -12.25 -0.27
C GLY A 149 -4.64 -13.14 0.73
N SER A 150 -3.33 -12.91 0.94
CA SER A 150 -2.50 -13.75 1.82
C SER A 150 -1.85 -12.92 2.93
N PHE A 151 -1.01 -11.95 2.58
CA PHE A 151 -0.19 -11.28 3.59
C PHE A 151 -1.02 -10.33 4.46
N ALA A 152 -1.89 -9.49 3.86
CA ALA A 152 -2.75 -8.59 4.61
C ALA A 152 -3.67 -9.34 5.59
N LEU A 153 -4.21 -10.51 5.18
CA LEU A 153 -5.08 -11.31 6.05
C LEU A 153 -4.38 -11.70 7.35
N THR A 154 -3.13 -12.19 7.28
CA THR A 154 -2.31 -12.52 8.45
C THR A 154 -2.14 -11.30 9.38
N LEU A 155 -1.87 -10.12 8.81
CA LEU A 155 -1.66 -8.89 9.57
C LEU A 155 -2.96 -8.40 10.22
N VAL A 156 -4.08 -8.45 9.51
CA VAL A 156 -5.41 -8.06 10.03
C VAL A 156 -5.82 -8.95 11.19
N ILE A 157 -5.60 -10.26 11.12
CA ILE A 157 -5.84 -11.17 12.24
C ILE A 157 -5.00 -10.73 13.45
N GLY A 158 -3.72 -10.40 13.25
CA GLY A 158 -2.85 -9.85 14.29
C GLY A 158 -3.39 -8.58 14.95
N VAL A 159 -3.84 -7.61 14.14
CA VAL A 159 -4.44 -6.34 14.61
C VAL A 159 -5.71 -6.60 15.41
N ILE A 160 -6.59 -7.51 14.95
CA ILE A 160 -7.82 -7.87 15.67
C ILE A 160 -7.49 -8.51 17.02
N LEU A 161 -6.53 -9.44 17.07
CA LEU A 161 -6.11 -10.09 18.32
C LEU A 161 -5.53 -9.08 19.32
N ALA A 162 -4.82 -8.05 18.86
CA ALA A 162 -4.29 -7.00 19.72
C ALA A 162 -5.40 -6.21 20.47
N ILE A 163 -6.61 -6.11 19.91
CA ILE A 163 -7.75 -5.45 20.56
C ILE A 163 -8.12 -6.17 21.87
N PHE A 164 -8.03 -7.50 21.93
CA PHE A 164 -8.41 -8.30 23.10
C PHE A 164 -7.50 -8.08 24.31
N GLY A 165 -6.29 -7.55 24.11
CA GLY A 165 -5.37 -7.14 25.17
C GLY A 165 -5.39 -5.64 25.47
N SER A 166 -6.17 -4.84 24.73
CA SER A 166 -6.17 -3.38 24.83
C SER A 166 -7.04 -2.84 25.97
N ASN A 167 -6.96 -1.53 26.22
CA ASN A 167 -7.80 -0.81 27.18
C ASN A 167 -9.27 -0.68 26.73
N LYS A 168 -9.62 -1.09 25.50
CA LYS A 168 -11.03 -1.15 25.04
C LYS A 168 -11.82 -2.27 25.69
N ILE A 169 -11.12 -3.26 26.28
CA ILE A 169 -11.72 -4.37 27.01
C ILE A 169 -11.71 -4.06 28.52
N PRO A 170 -12.85 -4.21 29.24
CA PRO A 170 -12.92 -3.98 30.68
C PRO A 170 -11.83 -4.71 31.47
N PHE A 171 -11.25 -4.02 32.46
CA PHE A 171 -10.03 -4.48 33.14
C PHE A 171 -10.17 -5.87 33.81
N PHE A 172 -11.38 -6.26 34.22
CA PHE A 172 -11.63 -7.53 34.91
C PHE A 172 -11.71 -8.74 33.98
N ILE A 173 -12.02 -8.56 32.68
CA ILE A 173 -11.99 -9.65 31.67
C ILE A 173 -10.71 -9.64 30.82
N ARG A 174 -10.06 -8.48 30.69
CA ARG A 174 -8.87 -8.26 29.86
C ARG A 174 -7.74 -9.29 30.06
N PRO A 175 -7.42 -9.76 31.29
CA PRO A 175 -6.37 -10.77 31.48
C PRO A 175 -6.67 -12.10 30.77
N ILE A 176 -7.93 -12.54 30.80
CA ILE A 176 -8.37 -13.80 30.20
C ILE A 176 -8.39 -13.67 28.68
N THR A 177 -9.02 -12.61 28.16
CA THR A 177 -9.11 -12.36 26.72
C THR A 177 -7.73 -12.16 26.10
N GLY A 178 -6.85 -11.39 26.76
CA GLY A 178 -5.48 -11.18 26.33
C GLY A 178 -4.64 -12.47 26.33
N PHE A 179 -4.82 -13.34 27.32
CA PHE A 179 -4.14 -14.64 27.36
C PHE A 179 -4.54 -15.53 26.18
N VAL A 180 -5.84 -15.68 25.92
CA VAL A 180 -6.36 -16.49 24.80
C VAL A 180 -5.90 -15.91 23.47
N ALA A 181 -6.02 -14.59 23.28
CA ALA A 181 -5.58 -13.93 22.05
C ALA A 181 -4.08 -14.13 21.81
N ASN A 182 -3.23 -14.00 22.84
CA ASN A 182 -1.80 -14.24 22.74
C ASN A 182 -1.45 -15.69 22.39
N LYS A 183 -2.23 -16.68 22.84
CA LYS A 183 -2.06 -18.08 22.43
C LYS A 183 -2.31 -18.27 20.94
N VAL A 184 -3.42 -17.72 20.43
CA VAL A 184 -3.74 -17.76 18.99
C VAL A 184 -2.69 -17.00 18.19
N TYR A 185 -2.27 -15.83 18.67
CA TYR A 185 -1.27 -15.00 18.03
C TYR A 185 0.07 -15.73 17.86
N LYS A 186 0.57 -16.36 18.92
CA LYS A 186 1.82 -17.15 18.86
C LYS A 186 1.71 -18.43 18.05
N ALA A 187 0.54 -19.08 18.06
CA ALA A 187 0.33 -20.34 17.35
C ALA A 187 0.07 -20.16 15.84
N PHE A 188 -0.50 -19.02 15.43
CA PHE A 188 -0.93 -18.81 14.04
C PHE A 188 -0.32 -17.57 13.39
N VAL A 189 -0.35 -16.40 14.03
CA VAL A 189 0.08 -15.14 13.40
C VAL A 189 1.60 -15.11 13.26
N VAL A 190 2.34 -15.39 14.33
CA VAL A 190 3.81 -15.39 14.32
C VAL A 190 4.40 -16.35 13.28
N PRO A 191 4.08 -17.66 13.27
CA PRO A 191 4.66 -18.59 12.30
C PRO A 191 4.19 -18.32 10.86
N THR A 192 2.98 -17.80 10.66
CA THR A 192 2.51 -17.43 9.31
C THR A 192 3.23 -16.18 8.81
N ALA A 193 3.40 -15.16 9.66
CA ALA A 193 4.20 -13.98 9.33
C ALA A 193 5.65 -14.34 9.01
N GLU A 194 6.26 -15.23 9.80
CA GLU A 194 7.61 -15.74 9.53
C GLU A 194 7.70 -16.41 8.15
N LYS A 195 6.71 -17.23 7.76
CA LYS A 195 6.66 -17.80 6.41
C LYS A 195 6.56 -16.74 5.32
N HIS A 196 5.75 -15.69 5.51
CA HIS A 196 5.65 -14.59 4.56
C HIS A 196 6.97 -13.83 4.41
N LEU A 197 7.65 -13.52 5.53
CA LEU A 197 8.93 -12.84 5.50
C LEU A 197 10.02 -13.71 4.87
N ALA A 198 10.08 -15.00 5.19
CA ALA A 198 11.00 -15.94 4.55
C ALA A 198 10.75 -16.07 3.05
N PHE A 199 9.49 -16.08 2.63
CA PHE A 199 9.11 -16.16 1.22
C PHE A 199 9.56 -14.91 0.44
N LEU A 200 9.30 -13.71 0.99
CA LEU A 200 9.74 -12.46 0.38
C LEU A 200 11.26 -12.31 0.40
N ASP A 201 11.92 -12.74 1.48
CA ASP A 201 13.38 -12.81 1.57
C ASP A 201 13.96 -13.66 0.43
N GLY A 202 13.42 -14.87 0.22
CA GLY A 202 13.82 -15.76 -0.87
C GLY A 202 13.59 -15.16 -2.25
N MET A 203 12.46 -14.49 -2.48
CA MET A 203 12.18 -13.77 -3.74
C MET A 203 13.21 -12.67 -3.99
N LEU A 204 13.53 -11.86 -2.97
CA LEU A 204 14.54 -10.82 -3.08
C LEU A 204 15.93 -11.40 -3.34
N ALA A 205 16.27 -12.55 -2.73
CA ALA A 205 17.54 -13.25 -3.00
C ALA A 205 17.67 -13.64 -4.47
N ALA A 206 16.58 -14.14 -5.05
CA ALA A 206 16.51 -14.65 -6.42
C ALA A 206 16.29 -13.55 -7.48
N SER A 207 16.06 -12.30 -7.09
CA SER A 207 15.78 -11.21 -8.02
C SER A 207 17.06 -10.57 -8.54
N SER A 208 17.13 -10.23 -9.83
CA SER A 208 18.31 -9.61 -10.42
C SER A 208 18.59 -8.20 -9.85
N PRO A 209 19.86 -7.84 -9.61
CA PRO A 209 20.21 -6.52 -9.11
C PRO A 209 19.97 -5.37 -10.11
N VAL A 210 19.90 -4.13 -9.60
CA VAL A 210 19.90 -2.84 -10.30
C VAL A 210 21.21 -2.12 -10.00
N GLY A 211 21.86 -1.58 -11.04
CA GLY A 211 23.05 -0.74 -10.91
C GLY A 211 24.29 -1.47 -10.39
N ASP A 212 25.36 -0.69 -10.17
CA ASP A 212 26.65 -1.20 -9.67
C ASP A 212 26.58 -1.60 -8.18
N GLU A 213 25.57 -1.14 -7.43
CA GLU A 213 25.38 -1.42 -5.99
C GLU A 213 24.48 -2.64 -5.69
N GLY A 214 23.92 -3.29 -6.71
CA GLY A 214 23.29 -4.61 -6.50
C GLY A 214 21.84 -4.59 -5.97
N GLU A 215 21.10 -3.49 -6.10
CA GLU A 215 19.76 -3.29 -5.49
C GLU A 215 18.69 -4.23 -6.07
N ARG A 216 17.68 -4.69 -5.32
CA ARG A 216 16.75 -5.75 -5.81
C ARG A 216 15.28 -5.40 -5.56
N TYR A 217 14.45 -5.53 -6.59
CA TYR A 217 12.98 -5.44 -6.46
C TYR A 217 12.35 -6.80 -6.63
N LEU A 218 11.09 -6.96 -6.20
CA LEU A 218 10.44 -8.28 -6.18
C LEU A 218 10.22 -8.86 -7.59
N CYS A 219 10.02 -7.97 -8.56
CA CYS A 219 9.71 -8.33 -9.96
C CYS A 219 10.90 -8.11 -10.92
N GLY A 220 12.11 -7.91 -10.40
CA GLY A 220 13.32 -7.75 -11.20
C GLY A 220 14.14 -6.54 -10.78
N SER A 221 14.60 -5.77 -11.76
CA SER A 221 15.61 -4.73 -11.58
C SER A 221 15.05 -3.29 -11.58
N PHE A 222 13.79 -3.11 -11.21
CA PHE A 222 13.18 -1.79 -11.06
C PHE A 222 11.95 -1.84 -10.17
N LEU A 223 11.59 -0.69 -9.61
CA LEU A 223 10.37 -0.49 -8.84
C LEU A 223 9.13 -0.78 -9.69
N THR A 224 8.25 -1.65 -9.18
CA THR A 224 6.94 -1.94 -9.76
C THR A 224 5.82 -1.56 -8.83
N ALA A 225 4.59 -1.51 -9.36
CA ALA A 225 3.42 -1.16 -8.57
C ALA A 225 3.11 -2.18 -7.44
N VAL A 226 3.61 -3.42 -7.52
CA VAL A 226 3.46 -4.39 -6.42
C VAL A 226 4.45 -4.16 -5.29
N ASP A 227 5.63 -3.58 -5.57
CA ASP A 227 6.56 -3.13 -4.53
C ASP A 227 5.90 -2.02 -3.70
N ILE A 228 5.27 -1.05 -4.38
CA ILE A 228 4.45 0.01 -3.77
C ILE A 228 3.30 -0.59 -2.96
N LEU A 229 2.55 -1.55 -3.52
CA LEU A 229 1.42 -2.17 -2.85
C LEU A 229 1.82 -2.89 -1.54
N LEU A 230 2.95 -3.61 -1.57
CA LEU A 230 3.47 -4.40 -0.44
C LEU A 230 4.18 -3.57 0.63
N SER A 231 4.64 -2.36 0.31
CA SER A 231 5.31 -1.47 1.26
C SER A 231 4.52 -1.28 2.56
N PHE A 232 3.20 -1.09 2.46
CA PHE A 232 2.33 -0.95 3.62
C PHE A 232 2.24 -2.24 4.44
N ASN A 233 2.12 -3.40 3.79
CA ASN A 233 2.11 -4.70 4.47
C ASN A 233 3.40 -4.91 5.24
N LEU A 234 4.54 -4.59 4.64
CA LEU A 234 5.86 -4.69 5.25
C LEU A 234 6.02 -3.74 6.44
N ALA A 235 5.64 -2.48 6.31
CA ALA A 235 5.64 -1.52 7.42
C ALA A 235 4.73 -1.99 8.58
N THR A 236 3.53 -2.47 8.26
CA THR A 236 2.60 -3.05 9.25
C THR A 236 3.19 -4.28 9.92
N ALA A 237 3.88 -5.14 9.16
CA ALA A 237 4.56 -6.31 9.71
C ALA A 237 5.69 -5.89 10.66
N ARG A 238 6.59 -4.99 10.24
CA ARG A 238 7.66 -4.41 11.07
C ARG A 238 7.13 -3.87 12.38
N ASP A 239 6.11 -3.02 12.30
CA ASP A 239 5.60 -2.29 13.47
C ASP A 239 4.70 -3.13 14.38
N GLY A 240 4.20 -4.26 13.86
CA GLY A 240 3.40 -5.25 14.57
C GLY A 240 4.17 -6.52 14.90
N VAL A 241 3.90 -7.60 14.15
CA VAL A 241 4.42 -8.95 14.41
C VAL A 241 5.95 -9.07 14.33
N GLY A 242 6.61 -8.19 13.59
CA GLY A 242 8.05 -8.10 13.45
C GLY A 242 8.78 -7.87 14.77
N LYS A 243 8.14 -7.20 15.74
CA LYS A 243 8.70 -6.94 17.09
C LYS A 243 8.73 -8.18 17.99
N VAL A 244 8.07 -9.28 17.58
CA VAL A 244 8.02 -10.51 18.38
C VAL A 244 9.38 -11.17 18.39
N MET A 245 9.87 -11.49 19.59
CA MET A 245 11.12 -12.23 19.77
C MET A 245 10.94 -13.68 19.36
N VAL A 246 11.75 -14.14 18.41
CA VAL A 246 11.80 -15.52 17.90
C VAL A 246 13.22 -16.08 18.04
N PRO A 247 13.40 -17.41 18.05
CA PRO A 247 14.74 -17.98 18.03
C PRO A 247 15.52 -17.48 16.81
N ALA A 248 16.77 -17.06 17.03
CA ALA A 248 17.63 -16.47 15.99
C ALA A 248 17.78 -17.38 14.75
N GLY A 249 17.67 -18.70 14.94
CA GLY A 249 17.86 -19.67 13.86
C GLY A 249 19.35 -19.89 13.55
N ASN A 250 19.63 -20.74 12.56
CA ASN A 250 20.99 -21.01 12.05
C ASN A 250 22.04 -21.34 13.13
N GLY A 251 21.61 -21.96 14.24
CA GLY A 251 22.47 -22.35 15.35
C GLY A 251 22.93 -21.21 16.27
N GLN A 252 22.46 -19.97 16.06
CA GLN A 252 22.81 -18.86 16.95
C GLN A 252 21.98 -18.91 18.25
N PRO A 253 22.62 -18.77 19.42
CA PRO A 253 21.90 -18.72 20.69
C PRO A 253 21.14 -17.40 20.85
N GLY A 254 20.01 -17.46 21.54
CA GLY A 254 19.21 -16.29 21.89
C GLY A 254 18.00 -16.06 20.99
N ASN A 255 17.27 -14.98 21.31
CA ASN A 255 16.13 -14.54 20.54
C ASN A 255 16.44 -13.19 19.90
N ILE A 256 15.97 -13.00 18.67
CA ILE A 256 15.99 -11.73 17.93
C ILE A 256 14.57 -11.35 17.56
N SER A 257 14.33 -10.11 17.17
CA SER A 257 13.00 -9.77 16.64
C SER A 257 12.77 -10.53 15.33
N LEU A 258 11.52 -10.90 15.05
CA LEU A 258 11.16 -11.56 13.79
C LEU A 258 11.57 -10.72 12.58
N TRP A 259 11.56 -9.39 12.71
CA TRP A 259 12.03 -8.48 11.67
C TRP A 259 13.53 -8.62 11.41
N ASP A 260 14.35 -8.62 12.46
CA ASP A 260 15.82 -8.74 12.37
C ASP A 260 16.29 -10.08 11.82
N LYS A 261 15.44 -11.11 11.88
CA LYS A 261 15.71 -12.42 11.27
C LYS A 261 15.79 -12.37 9.74
N TYR A 262 15.17 -11.36 9.12
CA TYR A 262 15.10 -11.20 7.66
C TYR A 262 15.68 -9.84 7.22
N PRO A 263 16.99 -9.60 7.37
CA PRO A 263 17.60 -8.30 7.12
C PRO A 263 17.41 -7.83 5.67
N ARG A 264 17.38 -8.72 4.68
CA ARG A 264 17.16 -8.34 3.27
C ARG A 264 15.77 -7.74 3.05
N VAL A 265 14.76 -8.23 3.79
CA VAL A 265 13.40 -7.66 3.76
C VAL A 265 13.36 -6.32 4.48
N ALA A 266 14.12 -6.17 5.57
CA ALA A 266 14.26 -4.90 6.29
C ALA A 266 14.91 -3.83 5.40
N GLU A 267 16.07 -4.13 4.81
CA GLU A 267 16.79 -3.27 3.85
C GLU A 267 15.92 -2.92 2.65
N TYR A 268 15.13 -3.88 2.15
CA TYR A 268 14.20 -3.64 1.06
C TYR A 268 13.11 -2.64 1.44
N LEU A 269 12.48 -2.77 2.62
CA LEU A 269 11.51 -1.78 3.09
C LEU A 269 12.16 -0.40 3.26
N GLU A 270 13.36 -0.35 3.84
CA GLU A 270 14.10 0.91 3.98
C GLU A 270 14.35 1.58 2.63
N ARG A 271 14.79 0.82 1.61
CA ARG A 271 14.91 1.30 0.24
C ARG A 271 13.59 1.86 -0.28
N LEU A 272 12.49 1.11 -0.16
CA LEU A 272 11.17 1.57 -0.61
C LEU A 272 10.77 2.90 0.05
N GLN A 273 11.10 3.10 1.32
CA GLN A 273 10.78 4.34 2.05
C GLN A 273 11.71 5.51 1.70
N GLN A 274 12.82 5.25 1.02
CA GLN A 274 13.73 6.27 0.47
C GLN A 274 13.45 6.59 -1.00
N GLU A 275 12.52 5.87 -1.65
CA GLU A 275 12.16 6.17 -3.04
C GLU A 275 11.63 7.61 -3.15
N PRO A 276 12.06 8.37 -4.17
CA PRO A 276 11.65 9.77 -4.30
C PRO A 276 10.12 9.97 -4.34
N GLY A 277 9.36 9.06 -4.96
CA GLY A 277 7.90 9.16 -4.95
C GLY A 277 7.28 8.81 -3.60
N TYR A 278 7.91 7.96 -2.78
CA TYR A 278 7.45 7.70 -1.42
C TYR A 278 7.56 8.97 -0.60
N LEU A 279 8.70 9.65 -0.67
CA LEU A 279 8.95 10.90 0.06
C LEU A 279 7.99 12.01 -0.37
N ARG A 280 7.74 12.15 -1.68
CA ARG A 280 6.72 13.10 -2.18
C ARG A 280 5.33 12.76 -1.66
N ALA A 281 4.97 11.48 -1.61
CA ALA A 281 3.66 11.05 -1.11
C ALA A 281 3.47 11.40 0.36
N GLU A 282 4.49 11.18 1.21
CA GLU A 282 4.46 11.59 2.61
C GLU A 282 4.28 13.12 2.77
N GLU A 283 4.95 13.90 1.92
CA GLU A 283 4.78 15.36 1.90
C GLU A 283 3.36 15.78 1.49
N SER A 284 2.82 15.19 0.42
CA SER A 284 1.45 15.44 -0.06
C SER A 284 0.40 15.08 1.00
N ILE A 285 0.58 13.96 1.71
CA ILE A 285 -0.29 13.54 2.82
C ILE A 285 -0.24 14.57 3.95
N ARG A 286 0.97 14.92 4.41
CA ARG A 286 1.15 15.88 5.50
C ARG A 286 0.51 17.23 5.16
N ALA A 287 0.71 17.74 3.95
CA ALA A 287 0.11 18.99 3.50
C ALA A 287 -1.43 18.94 3.51
N ALA A 288 -2.03 17.82 3.09
CA ALA A 288 -3.47 17.61 3.09
C ALA A 288 -4.04 17.55 4.52
N GLU A 289 -3.35 16.87 5.45
CA GLU A 289 -3.74 16.81 6.85
C GLU A 289 -3.68 18.18 7.54
N GLU A 290 -2.58 18.93 7.37
CA GLU A 290 -2.43 20.28 7.92
C GLU A 290 -3.50 21.25 7.39
N THR A 291 -3.88 21.11 6.12
CA THR A 291 -4.94 21.91 5.51
C THR A 291 -6.30 21.61 6.12
N LYS A 292 -6.57 20.34 6.46
CA LYS A 292 -7.79 19.95 7.15
C LYS A 292 -7.82 20.48 8.59
N ASP A 293 -6.72 20.38 9.32
CA ASP A 293 -6.62 20.89 10.70
C ASP A 293 -6.85 22.40 10.81
N LYS A 294 -6.47 23.18 9.79
CA LYS A 294 -6.73 24.63 9.78
C LYS A 294 -8.19 24.99 9.51
N LYS A 295 -9.00 24.05 8.99
CA LYS A 295 -10.41 24.25 8.66
C LYS A 295 -11.36 23.77 9.79
N GLU A 296 -10.86 22.98 10.75
CA GLU A 296 -11.58 22.49 11.95
C GLU A 296 -11.31 23.38 13.17
#